data_AF-A0A2N3QFA8-F1
#
_entry.id   AF-A0A2N3QFA8-F1
#
_cell.length_a   1.000
_cell.length_b   1.000
_cell.length_c   1.000
_cell.angle_alpha   90.00
_cell.angle_beta   90.00
_cell.angle_gamma   90.00
#
_symmetry.space_group_name_H-M   'P 1'
#
loop_
_entity.id
_entity.type
_entity.pdbx_description
1 polymer ?
#
loop_
_entity_poly.entity_id
_entity_poly.type
_entity_poly.pdbx_seq_one_letter_code
_entity_poly.pdbx_strand_id
1 'polypeptide(L)'
;MLDRIQIQRIVERQGEEIILHEHMRIERTSYQHGSVTTFAHSIRVACLSIWLADRMHLWDRVDQRALVRSALLHDYFLYDWHEWDNGTHRLHGLTHGQTALLNASRDFQLGGVERDSIARHMFPLTPIPPKYLEGYIVSLADKISATRETLSPTRFKRRKRYARHSRRSRMSRA
;
A
#
# COMPACT_ATOMS: atom_id res chain seq x y z
N MET A 1 -1.20 24.60 -6.30
CA MET A 1 -1.53 23.16 -6.41
C MET A 1 -0.29 22.42 -6.82
N LEU A 2 0.01 21.30 -6.15
CA LEU A 2 1.19 20.49 -6.41
C LEU A 2 1.10 19.77 -7.76
N ASP A 3 2.24 19.69 -8.44
CA ASP A 3 2.44 18.83 -9.60
C ASP A 3 2.82 17.39 -9.19
N ARG A 4 2.90 16.49 -10.19
CA ARG A 4 3.19 15.07 -9.95
C ARG A 4 4.58 14.82 -9.36
N ILE A 5 5.58 15.61 -9.76
CA ILE A 5 6.97 15.46 -9.31
C ILE A 5 7.06 15.90 -7.84
N GLN A 6 6.40 17.01 -7.49
CA GLN A 6 6.33 17.50 -6.12
C GLN A 6 5.64 16.48 -5.20
N ILE A 7 4.52 15.91 -5.63
CA ILE A 7 3.81 14.86 -4.88
C ILE A 7 4.71 13.64 -4.65
N GLN A 8 5.37 13.15 -5.70
CA GLN A 8 6.25 11.99 -5.59
C GLN A 8 7.41 12.26 -4.63
N ARG A 9 8.04 13.44 -4.70
CA ARG A 9 9.12 13.83 -3.79
C ARG A 9 8.68 13.92 -2.33
N ILE A 10 7.45 14.34 -2.08
CA ILE A 10 6.89 14.35 -0.72
C ILE A 10 6.74 12.92 -0.21
N VAL A 11 6.15 12.03 -1.02
CA VAL A 11 5.98 10.61 -0.64
C VAL A 11 7.32 9.93 -0.40
N GLU A 12 8.28 10.13 -1.30
CA GLU A 12 9.63 9.57 -1.16
C GLU A 12 10.32 10.05 0.11
N ARG A 13 10.25 11.36 0.41
CA ARG A 13 10.90 11.94 1.59
C ARG A 13 10.25 11.49 2.90
N GLN A 14 8.93 11.52 2.97
CA GLN A 14 8.21 11.21 4.22
C GLN A 14 8.09 9.70 4.47
N GLY A 15 8.18 8.90 3.41
CA GLY A 15 8.03 7.44 3.44
C GLY A 15 9.34 6.68 3.26
N GLU A 16 10.49 7.33 3.16
CA GLU A 16 11.78 6.72 2.82
C GLU A 16 12.06 5.45 3.64
N GLU A 17 11.95 5.56 4.97
CA GLU A 17 12.20 4.44 5.89
C GLU A 17 11.29 3.23 5.64
N ILE A 18 10.05 3.46 5.21
CA ILE A 18 9.08 2.40 4.90
C ILE A 18 9.40 1.81 3.52
N ILE A 19 9.61 2.67 2.51
CA ILE A 19 9.82 2.26 1.11
C ILE A 19 11.07 1.39 0.94
N LEU A 20 12.11 1.70 1.73
CA LEU A 20 13.39 1.00 1.72
C LEU A 20 13.44 -0.19 2.69
N HIS A 21 12.43 -0.38 3.53
CA HIS A 21 12.40 -1.45 4.52
C HIS A 21 12.45 -2.84 3.87
N GLU A 22 13.17 -3.79 4.48
CA GLU A 22 13.41 -5.10 3.87
C GLU A 22 12.11 -5.91 3.67
N HIS A 23 11.16 -5.80 4.59
CA HIS A 23 9.88 -6.50 4.51
C HIS A 23 8.97 -5.95 3.40
N MET A 24 9.19 -4.71 2.91
CA MET A 24 8.48 -4.21 1.72
C MET A 24 8.81 -5.02 0.45
N ARG A 25 9.86 -5.86 0.46
CA ARG A 25 10.12 -6.81 -0.62
C ARG A 25 8.97 -7.81 -0.82
N ILE A 26 8.27 -8.19 0.26
CA ILE A 26 7.12 -9.10 0.18
C ILE A 26 5.99 -8.43 -0.59
N GLU A 27 5.65 -7.19 -0.24
CA GLU A 27 4.58 -6.41 -0.88
C GLU A 27 4.85 -6.11 -2.37
N ARG A 28 6.13 -6.11 -2.79
CA ARG A 28 6.51 -5.99 -4.21
C ARG A 28 6.22 -7.25 -5.03
N THR A 29 5.89 -8.35 -4.37
CA THR A 29 5.59 -9.63 -5.00
C THR A 29 4.17 -10.14 -4.72
N SER A 30 3.53 -9.66 -3.65
CA SER A 30 2.11 -9.92 -3.33
C SER A 30 1.19 -9.09 -4.24
N TYR A 31 0.10 -9.68 -4.73
CA TYR A 31 -0.88 -8.97 -5.54
C TYR A 31 -2.09 -8.50 -4.74
N GLN A 32 -2.58 -7.29 -5.03
CA GLN A 32 -3.75 -6.68 -4.35
C GLN A 32 -4.96 -6.57 -5.29
N HIS A 33 -4.77 -5.98 -6.47
CA HIS A 33 -5.85 -5.79 -7.45
C HIS A 33 -5.43 -6.27 -8.85
N GLY A 34 -5.80 -7.52 -9.17
CA GLY A 34 -5.45 -8.15 -10.43
C GLY A 34 -3.94 -8.38 -10.57
N SER A 35 -3.27 -7.61 -11.43
CA SER A 35 -1.81 -7.70 -11.63
C SER A 35 -1.02 -6.58 -10.93
N VAL A 36 -1.68 -5.79 -10.07
CA VAL A 36 -1.03 -4.72 -9.30
C VAL A 36 -0.55 -5.31 -7.98
N THR A 37 0.75 -5.13 -7.70
CA THR A 37 1.35 -5.57 -6.44
C THR A 37 0.93 -4.65 -5.29
N THR A 38 0.79 -5.16 -4.08
CA THR A 38 0.42 -4.36 -2.90
C THR A 38 1.34 -3.14 -2.72
N PHE A 39 2.65 -3.28 -2.94
CA PHE A 39 3.59 -2.15 -2.88
C PHE A 39 3.23 -1.03 -3.88
N ALA A 40 2.88 -1.40 -5.11
CA ALA A 40 2.52 -0.44 -6.15
C ALA A 40 1.19 0.24 -5.84
N HIS A 41 0.25 -0.50 -5.25
CA HIS A 41 -1.00 0.04 -4.74
C HIS A 41 -0.74 1.06 -3.62
N SER A 42 0.02 0.71 -2.59
CA SER A 42 0.36 1.60 -1.47
C SER A 42 1.05 2.90 -1.91
N ILE A 43 1.98 2.84 -2.88
CA ILE A 43 2.59 4.06 -3.44
C ILE A 43 1.56 4.95 -4.13
N ARG A 44 0.60 4.37 -4.86
CA ARG A 44 -0.46 5.13 -5.53
C ARG A 44 -1.40 5.76 -4.52
N VAL A 45 -1.78 5.04 -3.48
CA VAL A 45 -2.59 5.56 -2.38
C VAL A 45 -1.87 6.72 -1.71
N ALA A 46 -0.58 6.59 -1.37
CA ALA A 46 0.21 7.68 -0.78
C ALA A 46 0.26 8.93 -1.66
N CYS A 47 0.54 8.78 -2.96
CA CYS A 47 0.53 9.90 -3.91
C CYS A 47 -0.87 10.55 -4.02
N LEU A 48 -1.93 9.74 -4.04
CA LEU A 48 -3.30 10.23 -4.13
C LEU A 48 -3.75 10.92 -2.84
N SER A 49 -3.32 10.44 -1.67
CA SER A 49 -3.58 11.08 -0.39
C SER A 49 -2.97 12.48 -0.31
N ILE A 50 -1.70 12.65 -0.72
CA ILE A 50 -1.07 13.98 -0.83
C ILE A 50 -1.82 14.86 -1.83
N TRP A 51 -2.21 14.31 -2.98
CA TRP A 51 -2.99 15.06 -3.97
C TRP A 51 -4.34 15.52 -3.41
N LEU A 52 -5.08 14.65 -2.71
CA LEU A 52 -6.36 15.00 -2.10
C LEU A 52 -6.19 16.09 -1.03
N ALA A 53 -5.20 15.95 -0.15
CA ALA A 53 -4.90 16.97 0.86
C ALA A 53 -4.59 18.34 0.23
N ASP A 54 -3.82 18.37 -0.86
CA ASP A 54 -3.54 19.59 -1.62
C ASP A 54 -4.80 20.22 -2.23
N ARG A 55 -5.60 19.42 -2.92
CA ARG A 55 -6.79 19.92 -3.64
C ARG A 55 -7.92 20.34 -2.73
N MET A 56 -7.97 19.78 -1.54
CA MET A 56 -8.96 20.13 -0.52
C MET A 56 -8.45 21.21 0.45
N HIS A 57 -7.24 21.75 0.23
CA HIS A 57 -6.63 22.77 1.08
C HIS A 57 -6.55 22.37 2.57
N LEU A 58 -6.13 21.13 2.83
CA LEU A 58 -6.14 20.55 4.18
C LEU A 58 -4.80 20.61 4.92
N TRP A 59 -3.79 21.31 4.39
CA TRP A 59 -2.43 21.30 4.92
C TRP A 59 -2.31 21.73 6.39
N ASP A 60 -3.17 22.63 6.87
CA ASP A 60 -3.19 23.06 8.27
C ASP A 60 -3.92 22.08 9.22
N ARG A 61 -4.46 20.99 8.67
CA ARG A 61 -5.31 20.03 9.41
C ARG A 61 -4.79 18.60 9.39
N VAL A 62 -3.74 18.33 8.62
CA VAL A 62 -3.17 16.99 8.48
C VAL A 62 -1.68 17.02 8.81
N ASP A 63 -1.21 16.01 9.54
CA ASP A 63 0.20 15.70 9.63
C ASP A 63 0.61 15.00 8.33
N GLN A 64 1.36 15.73 7.48
CA GLN A 64 1.82 15.22 6.20
C GLN A 64 2.65 13.93 6.32
N ARG A 65 3.48 13.81 7.37
CA ARG A 65 4.32 12.63 7.58
C ARG A 65 3.45 11.44 7.97
N ALA A 66 2.54 11.64 8.93
CA ALA A 66 1.61 10.60 9.35
C ALA A 66 0.69 10.16 8.19
N LEU A 67 0.23 11.09 7.34
CA LEU A 67 -0.59 10.79 6.18
C LEU A 67 0.13 9.86 5.19
N VAL A 68 1.37 10.19 4.82
CA VAL A 68 2.17 9.36 3.90
C VAL A 68 2.45 7.99 4.51
N ARG A 69 2.88 7.95 5.77
CA ARG A 69 3.21 6.69 6.45
C ARG A 69 1.99 5.78 6.60
N SER A 70 0.84 6.35 6.96
CA SER A 70 -0.45 5.63 7.02
C SER A 70 -0.83 5.06 5.67
N ALA A 71 -0.72 5.85 4.59
CA ALA A 71 -1.03 5.41 3.24
C ALA A 71 -0.09 4.30 2.75
N LEU A 72 1.20 4.35 3.10
CA LEU A 72 2.14 3.30 2.71
C LEU A 72 1.90 1.98 3.46
N LEU A 73 1.39 2.06 4.69
CA LEU A 73 1.25 0.93 5.61
C LEU A 73 -0.18 0.36 5.73
N HIS A 74 -1.19 0.99 5.11
CA HIS A 74 -2.58 0.57 5.26
C HIS A 74 -2.81 -0.91 4.88
N ASP A 75 -2.08 -1.38 3.86
CA ASP A 75 -2.13 -2.75 3.35
C ASP A 75 -0.91 -3.62 3.73
N TYR A 76 -0.20 -3.28 4.80
CA TYR A 76 1.05 -3.95 5.19
C TYR A 76 0.84 -5.31 5.88
N PHE A 77 0.19 -6.26 5.20
CA PHE A 77 -0.14 -7.57 5.75
C PHE A 77 1.01 -8.58 5.66
N LEU A 78 1.99 -8.35 4.78
CA LEU A 78 3.17 -9.19 4.57
C LEU A 78 2.87 -10.60 4.05
N TYR A 79 1.78 -10.75 3.28
CA TYR A 79 1.45 -11.97 2.55
C TYR A 79 0.60 -11.65 1.31
N ASP A 80 0.51 -12.59 0.36
CA ASP A 80 -0.43 -12.50 -0.76
C ASP A 80 -1.77 -13.12 -0.34
N TRP A 81 -2.81 -12.31 -0.19
CA TRP A 81 -4.12 -12.80 0.26
C TRP A 81 -4.86 -13.62 -0.82
N HIS A 82 -4.38 -13.61 -2.06
CA HIS A 82 -4.90 -14.49 -3.11
C HIS A 82 -4.35 -15.92 -3.00
N GLU A 83 -3.27 -16.14 -2.23
CA GLU A 83 -2.77 -17.48 -1.96
C GLU A 83 -3.77 -18.20 -1.04
N TRP A 84 -4.29 -19.34 -1.53
CA TRP A 84 -5.32 -20.12 -0.86
C TRP A 84 -4.80 -20.69 0.45
N ASP A 85 -5.33 -20.22 1.58
CA ASP A 85 -4.89 -20.60 2.93
C ASP A 85 -5.91 -21.48 3.69
N ASN A 86 -6.71 -22.29 3.00
CA ASN A 86 -7.70 -23.16 3.65
C ASN A 86 -8.83 -22.43 4.42
N GLY A 87 -9.07 -21.15 4.09
CA GLY A 87 -10.26 -20.42 4.54
C GLY A 87 -10.04 -19.50 5.75
N THR A 88 -8.80 -19.32 6.21
CA THR A 88 -8.46 -18.34 7.27
C THR A 88 -8.54 -16.89 6.78
N HIS A 89 -8.46 -16.63 5.47
CA HIS A 89 -8.69 -15.29 4.89
C HIS A 89 -10.16 -14.90 4.64
N ARG A 90 -11.17 -15.70 5.05
CA ARG A 90 -12.60 -15.42 4.75
C ARG A 90 -13.14 -14.08 5.25
N LEU A 91 -12.47 -13.46 6.22
CA LEU A 91 -12.80 -12.13 6.75
C LEU A 91 -11.70 -11.10 6.52
N HIS A 92 -10.80 -11.31 5.55
CA HIS A 92 -9.66 -10.42 5.29
C HIS A 92 -10.10 -8.97 5.22
N GLY A 93 -11.16 -8.64 4.47
CA GLY A 93 -11.77 -7.30 4.39
C GLY A 93 -12.11 -6.62 5.72
N LEU A 94 -12.33 -7.39 6.80
CA LEU A 94 -12.66 -6.89 8.14
C LEU A 94 -11.46 -6.89 9.09
N THR A 95 -10.49 -7.77 8.87
CA THR A 95 -9.36 -7.98 9.80
C THR A 95 -8.06 -7.37 9.31
N HIS A 96 -7.93 -7.10 8.01
CA HIS A 96 -6.66 -6.71 7.42
C HIS A 96 -6.12 -5.42 8.02
N GLY A 97 -6.95 -4.38 8.26
CA GLY A 97 -6.51 -3.15 8.92
C GLY A 97 -5.82 -3.40 10.27
N GLN A 98 -6.31 -4.37 11.05
CA GLN A 98 -5.65 -4.79 12.30
C GLN A 98 -4.36 -5.56 12.04
N THR A 99 -4.34 -6.47 11.06
CA THR A 99 -3.12 -7.18 10.66
C THR A 99 -2.02 -6.22 10.20
N ALA A 100 -2.34 -5.23 9.36
CA ALA A 100 -1.41 -4.20 8.93
C ALA A 100 -0.91 -3.38 10.11
N LEU A 101 -1.80 -2.99 11.03
CA LEU A 101 -1.41 -2.26 12.22
C LEU A 101 -0.41 -3.04 13.08
N LEU A 102 -0.65 -4.34 13.29
CA LEU A 102 0.23 -5.20 14.09
C LEU A 102 1.61 -5.34 13.44
N ASN A 103 1.67 -5.64 12.15
CA ASN A 103 2.93 -5.74 11.41
C ASN A 103 3.68 -4.41 11.38
N ALA A 104 2.98 -3.33 11.08
CA ALA A 104 3.58 -2.00 11.03
C ALA A 104 4.08 -1.55 12.40
N SER A 105 3.37 -1.88 13.49
CA SER A 105 3.80 -1.58 14.86
C SER A 105 5.01 -2.41 15.30
N ARG A 106 5.25 -3.58 14.69
CA ARG A 106 6.43 -4.40 14.95
C ARG A 106 7.67 -3.80 14.28
N ASP A 107 7.52 -3.33 13.05
CA ASP A 107 8.64 -2.90 12.23
C ASP A 107 8.94 -1.38 12.36
N PHE A 108 7.95 -0.56 12.76
CA PHE A 108 8.08 0.89 12.82
C PHE A 108 7.51 1.48 14.12
N GLN A 109 8.09 2.59 14.56
CA GLN A 109 7.50 3.40 15.62
C GLN A 109 6.33 4.22 15.07
N LEU A 110 5.11 3.84 15.44
CA LEU A 110 3.87 4.49 14.99
C LEU A 110 3.28 5.42 16.06
N GLY A 111 2.93 6.64 15.65
CA GLY A 111 2.13 7.60 16.41
C GLY A 111 0.62 7.31 16.36
N GLY A 112 -0.15 8.08 17.13
CA GLY A 112 -1.61 7.87 17.26
C GLY A 112 -2.38 8.01 15.96
N VAL A 113 -2.03 8.99 15.11
CA VAL A 113 -2.65 9.22 13.80
C VAL A 113 -2.45 8.02 12.88
N GLU A 114 -1.23 7.49 12.83
CA GLU A 114 -0.88 6.37 11.95
C GLU A 114 -1.59 5.09 12.38
N ARG A 115 -1.56 4.80 13.68
CA ARG A 115 -2.21 3.60 14.24
C ARG A 115 -3.70 3.59 13.93
N ASP A 116 -4.37 4.72 14.15
CA ASP A 116 -5.79 4.87 13.88
C ASP A 116 -6.11 4.78 12.38
N SER A 117 -5.34 5.50 11.55
CA SER A 117 -5.55 5.53 10.09
C SER A 117 -5.36 4.15 9.47
N ILE A 118 -4.30 3.42 9.84
CA ILE A 118 -4.03 2.06 9.36
C ILE A 118 -5.15 1.11 9.81
N ALA A 119 -5.56 1.16 11.09
CA ALA A 119 -6.58 0.24 11.60
C ALA A 119 -7.98 0.46 10.99
N ARG A 120 -8.28 1.69 10.55
CA ARG A 120 -9.65 2.12 10.20
C ARG A 120 -9.83 2.54 8.74
N HIS A 121 -8.80 2.44 7.91
CA HIS A 121 -8.88 2.86 6.50
C HIS A 121 -9.96 2.12 5.69
N MET A 122 -10.45 0.97 6.17
CA MET A 122 -11.53 0.22 5.53
C MET A 122 -12.94 0.74 5.78
N PHE A 123 -13.11 1.80 6.58
CA PHE A 123 -14.41 2.46 6.68
C PHE A 123 -14.97 2.83 5.29
N PRO A 124 -16.27 2.58 5.00
CA PRO A 124 -17.33 2.08 5.89
C PRO A 124 -17.49 0.55 5.95
N LEU A 125 -16.62 -0.23 5.29
CA LEU A 125 -16.67 -1.71 5.38
C LEU A 125 -16.38 -2.19 6.81
N THR A 126 -15.36 -1.62 7.45
CA THR A 126 -15.18 -1.72 8.90
C THR A 126 -15.99 -0.60 9.56
N PRO A 127 -16.94 -0.91 10.47
CA PRO A 127 -17.94 0.05 10.92
C PRO A 127 -17.39 1.16 11.83
N ILE A 128 -16.13 1.03 12.29
CA ILE A 128 -15.48 2.02 13.15
C ILE A 128 -14.84 3.10 12.27
N PRO A 129 -15.30 4.36 12.31
CA PRO A 129 -14.75 5.42 11.48
C PRO A 129 -13.37 5.89 11.98
N PRO A 130 -12.51 6.42 11.09
CA PRO A 130 -11.28 7.09 11.49
C PRO A 130 -11.53 8.23 12.49
N LYS A 131 -10.64 8.37 13.48
CA LYS A 131 -10.64 9.49 14.42
C LYS A 131 -9.97 10.73 13.81
N TYR A 132 -8.99 10.53 12.93
CA TYR A 132 -8.20 11.58 12.31
C TYR A 132 -8.54 11.75 10.82
N LEU A 133 -8.32 12.95 10.28
CA LEU A 133 -8.62 13.26 8.88
C LEU A 133 -7.78 12.42 7.91
N GLU A 134 -6.55 12.11 8.30
CA GLU A 134 -5.62 11.28 7.55
C GLU A 134 -6.23 9.92 7.24
N GLY A 135 -6.91 9.30 8.21
CA GLY A 135 -7.58 8.02 7.99
C GLY A 135 -8.70 8.12 6.96
N TYR A 136 -9.50 9.19 6.96
CA TYR A 136 -10.52 9.41 5.92
C TYR A 136 -9.90 9.64 4.54
N ILE A 137 -8.81 10.39 4.46
CA ILE A 137 -8.09 10.64 3.20
C ILE A 137 -7.50 9.34 2.67
N VAL A 138 -6.88 8.52 3.52
CA VAL A 138 -6.34 7.20 3.17
C VAL A 138 -7.46 6.27 2.71
N SER A 139 -8.59 6.20 3.44
CA SER A 139 -9.77 5.45 3.00
C SER A 139 -10.17 5.87 1.59
N LEU A 140 -10.43 7.16 1.36
CA LEU A 140 -10.89 7.63 0.06
C LEU A 140 -9.89 7.33 -1.07
N ALA A 141 -8.60 7.57 -0.81
CA ALA A 141 -7.52 7.32 -1.77
C ALA A 141 -7.42 5.84 -2.15
N ASP A 142 -7.46 4.94 -1.17
CA ASP A 142 -7.50 3.49 -1.37
C ASP A 142 -8.66 3.10 -2.29
N LYS A 143 -9.90 3.50 -1.96
CA LYS A 143 -11.08 3.12 -2.76
C LYS A 143 -10.99 3.65 -4.19
N ILE A 144 -10.49 4.87 -4.41
CA ILE A 144 -10.27 5.42 -5.76
C ILE A 144 -9.20 4.60 -6.51
N SER A 145 -8.09 4.26 -5.86
CA SER A 145 -7.01 3.48 -6.45
C SER A 145 -7.49 2.07 -6.81
N ALA A 146 -8.09 1.37 -5.84
CA ALA A 146 -8.65 0.03 -5.99
C ALA A 146 -9.69 -0.05 -7.12
N THR A 147 -10.59 0.92 -7.21
CA THR A 147 -11.60 0.99 -8.28
C THR A 147 -10.95 1.14 -9.65
N ARG A 148 -9.98 2.06 -9.79
CA ARG A 148 -9.27 2.27 -11.06
C ARG A 148 -8.45 1.06 -11.47
N GLU A 149 -7.83 0.37 -10.52
CA GLU A 149 -7.03 -0.83 -10.77
C GLU A 149 -7.90 -2.02 -11.17
N THR A 150 -9.04 -2.16 -10.53
CA THR A 150 -10.04 -3.20 -10.81
C THR A 150 -10.67 -3.04 -12.19
N LEU A 151 -10.94 -1.80 -12.62
CA LEU A 151 -11.56 -1.48 -13.91
C LEU A 151 -10.57 -1.33 -15.07
N SER A 152 -9.26 -1.30 -14.81
CA SER A 152 -8.27 -1.11 -15.88
C SER A 152 -8.19 -2.35 -16.80
N PRO A 153 -8.27 -2.18 -18.14
CA PRO A 153 -8.12 -3.29 -19.10
C PRO A 153 -6.76 -4.01 -19.01
N THR A 154 -5.75 -3.38 -18.41
CA THR A 154 -4.42 -3.97 -18.20
C THR A 154 -4.40 -5.08 -17.16
N ARG A 155 -5.49 -5.29 -16.41
CA ARG A 155 -5.63 -6.28 -15.31
C ARG A 155 -5.25 -7.71 -15.71
N PHE A 156 -5.41 -8.07 -16.99
CA PHE A 156 -5.13 -9.41 -17.51
C PHE A 156 -3.75 -9.56 -18.16
N LYS A 157 -2.97 -8.49 -18.34
CA LYS A 157 -1.62 -8.57 -18.91
C LYS A 157 -0.62 -8.95 -17.82
N ARG A 158 -0.59 -10.23 -17.47
CA ARG A 158 0.49 -10.80 -16.65
C ARG A 158 1.81 -10.57 -17.38
N ARG A 159 2.69 -9.71 -16.85
CA ARG A 159 4.05 -9.57 -17.36
C ARG A 159 4.69 -10.96 -17.25
N LYS A 160 4.93 -11.62 -18.39
CA LYS A 160 5.66 -12.90 -18.42
C LYS A 160 6.95 -12.69 -17.65
N ARG A 161 7.14 -13.39 -16.51
CA ARG A 161 8.43 -13.49 -15.85
C ARG A 161 9.37 -14.08 -16.91
N TYR A 162 10.25 -13.26 -17.47
CA TYR A 162 11.40 -13.80 -18.19
C TYR A 162 12.25 -14.51 -17.14
N ALA A 163 12.12 -15.84 -17.06
CA ALA A 163 13.08 -16.67 -16.38
C ALA A 163 14.42 -16.48 -17.11
N ARG A 164 15.29 -15.65 -16.55
CA ARG A 164 16.70 -15.55 -16.95
C ARG A 164 17.51 -16.39 -15.97
N HIS A 165 18.38 -17.22 -16.54
CA HIS A 165 19.29 -18.24 -15.96
C HIS A 165 18.67 -19.64 -15.79
N SER A 166 19.19 -20.71 -16.38
CA SER A 166 20.59 -21.03 -16.71
C SER A 166 20.74 -21.89 -18.00
N ARG A 167 21.51 -21.41 -18.98
CA ARG A 167 22.17 -22.24 -20.00
C ARG A 167 23.52 -21.64 -20.36
N ARG A 168 24.53 -22.05 -19.59
CA ARG A 168 25.99 -22.07 -19.82
C ARG A 168 26.56 -22.42 -18.44
N SER A 169 27.17 -23.58 -18.22
CA SER A 169 28.36 -24.06 -18.90
C SER A 169 28.57 -25.55 -18.59
N ARG A 170 28.91 -26.36 -19.59
CA ARG A 170 29.96 -27.41 -19.57
C ARG A 170 29.79 -28.35 -20.78
N MET A 171 30.33 -27.92 -21.93
CA MET A 171 30.96 -28.82 -22.90
C MET A 171 32.12 -28.04 -23.51
N SER A 172 33.29 -28.19 -22.89
CA SER A 172 34.59 -28.12 -23.56
C SER A 172 35.63 -28.62 -22.56
N ARG A 173 36.15 -29.83 -22.81
CA ARG A 173 37.42 -30.44 -22.34
C ARG A 173 37.23 -31.95 -22.10
N ALA A 174 37.44 -32.72 -23.16
CA ALA A 174 38.45 -33.77 -23.27
C ALA A 174 38.42 -34.28 -24.72
#